data_AF-A0A379FIQ4-F1
#
_entry.id   AF-A0A379FIQ4-F1
#
_cell.length_a   1.000
_cell.length_b   1.000
_cell.length_c   1.000
_cell.angle_alpha   90.00
_cell.angle_beta   90.00
_cell.angle_gamma   90.00
#
_symmetry.space_group_name_H-M   'P 1'
#
loop_
_entity.id
_entity.type
_entity.pdbx_description
1 polymer ?
#
loop_
_entity_poly.entity_id
_entity_poly.type
_entity_poly.pdbx_seq_one_letter_code
_entity_poly.pdbx_strand_id
1 'polypeptide(L)'
;MPAMTQYIDGTGPLWKGALFPFLFITIACGAVSGFHALIASGTTPKLIANEMDARFIGYGAMLMESFVAIMALVAASIIEPGLYFAMNTPPAGLGITMPNLHELGGENTAMIMDQLKDVTVHAAATVSSWGFVISPDEILQTAKDIGEPSVLNRAGGAPTLAVGIAMVFHKILPAADMGFWYHFGILFEALFILTALDAGTRSGRFMLQDLLGNFIPYLKKTDSFIAGVIGTAGCVGLWGYLLYQGVVDPLGGVKSLWPLFGISNQMLAAVALVLGTVILIKMKRTKYIWVTVIPAVWLLICTTWALGLKLLSNDPQMEGFFYLANEYKAKILAGGADLTAAEITNMNHIVINNYTNAGLSILFLVVVYSIIFYGIRTAMKARKNPKESAQETPYVPMPKDVKISSGH
;
A
#
# COMPACT_ATOMS: atom_id res chain seq x y z
N MET A 1 -17.45 18.61 8.62
CA MET A 1 -16.07 18.51 9.16
C MET A 1 -15.36 19.84 8.97
N PRO A 2 -14.46 20.24 9.89
CA PRO A 2 -13.59 21.39 9.66
C PRO A 2 -12.70 21.16 8.43
N ALA A 3 -12.29 22.23 7.75
CA ALA A 3 -11.44 22.14 6.56
C ALA A 3 -10.04 21.57 6.86
N MET A 4 -9.57 21.71 8.10
CA MET A 4 -8.30 21.17 8.59
C MET A 4 -8.56 20.31 9.82
N THR A 5 -7.97 19.12 9.86
CA THR A 5 -8.04 18.22 11.02
C THR A 5 -7.15 18.72 12.14
N GLN A 6 -7.57 18.50 13.40
CA GLN A 6 -6.75 18.76 14.59
C GLN A 6 -5.47 17.91 14.63
N TYR A 7 -5.40 16.82 13.86
CA TYR A 7 -4.27 15.89 13.82
C TYR A 7 -3.24 16.19 12.73
N ILE A 8 -3.26 17.39 12.13
CA ILE A 8 -2.28 17.77 11.09
C ILE A 8 -0.84 17.76 11.62
N ASP A 9 -0.69 17.98 12.92
CA ASP A 9 0.58 17.97 13.66
C ASP A 9 1.17 16.56 13.85
N GLY A 10 0.43 15.50 13.50
CA GLY A 10 0.88 14.12 13.62
C GLY A 10 0.54 13.43 14.93
N THR A 11 -0.28 14.06 15.78
CA THR A 11 -0.75 13.47 17.05
C THR A 11 -1.90 12.48 16.87
N GLY A 12 -2.34 12.26 15.62
CA GLY A 12 -3.50 11.43 15.28
C GLY A 12 -3.49 10.01 15.86
N PRO A 13 -4.67 9.43 16.10
CA PRO A 13 -4.79 8.09 16.69
C PRO A 13 -4.50 6.97 15.67
N LEU A 14 -4.71 7.24 14.37
CA LEU A 14 -4.55 6.26 13.29
C LEU A 14 -3.13 6.19 12.72
N TRP A 15 -2.54 7.37 12.50
CA TRP A 15 -1.23 7.54 11.90
C TRP A 15 -0.43 8.51 12.76
N LYS A 16 0.76 8.06 13.18
CA LYS A 16 1.72 8.88 13.92
C LYS A 16 2.71 9.54 12.96
N GLY A 17 2.98 10.82 13.18
CA GLY A 17 3.87 11.64 12.36
C GLY A 17 3.13 12.74 11.59
N ALA A 18 3.80 13.88 11.41
CA ALA A 18 3.22 15.06 10.78
C ALA A 18 2.77 14.79 9.33
N LEU A 19 1.77 15.52 8.84
CA LEU A 19 1.26 15.35 7.48
C LEU A 19 2.37 15.39 6.42
N PHE A 20 3.32 16.32 6.54
CA PHE A 20 4.49 16.38 5.67
C PHE A 20 5.75 15.94 6.43
N PRO A 21 6.61 15.08 5.83
CA PRO A 21 6.54 14.54 4.47
C PRO A 21 5.72 13.25 4.32
N PHE A 22 5.11 12.73 5.40
CA PHE A 22 4.53 11.38 5.44
C PHE A 22 3.40 11.14 4.45
N LEU A 23 2.65 12.18 4.06
CA LEU A 23 1.58 12.14 3.06
C LEU A 23 1.98 11.39 1.78
N PHE A 24 3.22 11.57 1.31
CA PHE A 24 3.70 10.96 0.08
C PHE A 24 3.96 9.45 0.24
N ILE A 25 4.31 8.99 1.45
CA ILE A 25 4.55 7.57 1.71
C ILE A 25 3.34 6.87 2.33
N THR A 26 2.32 7.60 2.77
CA THR A 26 1.04 7.03 3.25
C THR A 26 0.02 6.94 2.13
N ILE A 27 -0.06 7.92 1.22
CA ILE A 27 -0.92 7.92 0.03
C ILE A 27 -0.09 7.50 -1.19
N ALA A 28 0.32 6.23 -1.19
CA ALA A 28 1.25 5.71 -2.19
C ALA A 28 0.75 5.86 -3.63
N CYS A 29 -0.54 5.59 -3.91
CA CYS A 29 -1.06 5.51 -5.28
C CYS A 29 -2.00 6.67 -5.70
N GLY A 30 -2.29 7.63 -4.82
CA GLY A 30 -3.35 8.63 -5.08
C GLY A 30 -2.96 9.80 -5.98
N ALA A 31 -1.68 10.18 -6.05
CA ALA A 31 -1.21 11.34 -6.83
C ALA A 31 -0.09 11.01 -7.83
N VAL A 32 0.82 10.10 -7.46
CA VAL A 32 1.87 9.57 -8.34
C VAL A 32 2.07 8.10 -8.03
N SER A 33 2.05 7.23 -9.04
CA SER A 33 2.20 5.79 -8.85
C SER A 33 3.40 5.23 -9.61
N GLY A 34 4.36 4.68 -8.86
CA GLY A 34 5.49 3.95 -9.43
C GLY A 34 5.06 2.61 -10.00
N PHE A 35 4.10 1.94 -9.35
CA PHE A 35 3.55 0.68 -9.81
C PHE A 35 2.95 0.80 -11.21
N HIS A 36 2.17 1.86 -11.48
CA HIS A 36 1.64 2.12 -12.82
C HIS A 36 2.74 2.29 -13.87
N ALA A 37 3.85 2.96 -13.52
CA ALA A 37 4.99 3.09 -14.43
C ALA A 37 5.65 1.73 -14.72
N LEU A 38 5.76 0.83 -13.73
CA LEU A 38 6.25 -0.54 -13.95
C LEU A 38 5.31 -1.38 -14.80
N ILE A 39 4.01 -1.31 -14.55
CA ILE A 39 3.04 -2.06 -15.36
C ILE A 39 3.07 -1.55 -16.80
N ALA A 40 3.01 -0.24 -16.99
CA ALA A 40 3.02 0.39 -18.32
C ALA A 40 4.30 0.11 -19.12
N SER A 41 5.46 0.02 -18.47
CA SER A 41 6.75 -0.18 -19.16
C SER A 41 7.23 -1.63 -19.21
N GLY A 42 6.86 -2.45 -18.23
CA GLY A 42 7.39 -3.80 -18.05
C GLY A 42 6.41 -4.92 -18.41
N THR A 43 5.10 -4.68 -18.25
CA THR A 43 4.06 -5.71 -18.41
C THR A 43 3.20 -5.45 -19.64
N THR A 44 2.61 -4.26 -19.76
CA THR A 44 1.71 -3.90 -20.87
C THR A 44 2.34 -4.17 -22.24
N PRO A 45 3.60 -3.79 -22.55
CA PRO A 45 4.20 -4.04 -23.86
C PRO A 45 4.40 -5.53 -24.17
N LYS A 46 4.43 -6.39 -23.14
CA LYS A 46 4.56 -7.85 -23.27
C LYS A 46 3.20 -8.56 -23.38
N LEU A 47 2.09 -7.85 -23.13
CA LEU A 47 0.73 -8.41 -23.12
C LEU A 47 -0.16 -7.89 -24.26
N ILE A 48 0.17 -6.74 -24.86
CA ILE A 48 -0.58 -6.21 -26.00
C ILE A 48 -0.02 -6.75 -27.32
N ALA A 49 -0.90 -6.92 -28.31
CA ALA A 49 -0.51 -7.38 -29.63
C ALA A 49 0.11 -6.24 -30.45
N ASN A 50 -0.44 -5.03 -30.33
CA ASN A 50 0.03 -3.86 -31.05
C ASN A 50 0.01 -2.59 -30.17
N GLU A 51 0.75 -1.55 -30.57
CA GLU A 51 0.85 -0.29 -29.81
C GLU A 51 -0.47 0.48 -29.70
N MET A 52 -1.37 0.36 -30.68
CA MET A 52 -2.67 1.05 -30.66
C MET A 52 -3.57 0.52 -29.53
N ASP A 53 -3.43 -0.75 -29.14
CA ASP A 53 -4.15 -1.33 -28.00
C ASP A 53 -3.79 -0.63 -26.67
N ALA A 54 -2.60 -0.02 -26.56
CA ALA A 54 -2.17 0.66 -25.35
C ALA A 54 -3.05 1.88 -25.01
N ARG A 55 -3.60 2.57 -26.03
CA ARG A 55 -4.48 3.73 -25.83
C ARG A 55 -5.82 3.32 -25.22
N PHE A 56 -6.41 2.24 -25.73
CA PHE A 56 -7.70 1.76 -25.26
C PHE A 56 -7.62 1.25 -23.81
N ILE A 57 -6.63 0.40 -23.52
CA ILE A 57 -6.49 -0.24 -22.21
C ILE A 57 -5.97 0.74 -21.16
N GLY A 58 -4.87 1.44 -21.44
CA GLY A 58 -4.20 2.29 -20.45
C GLY A 58 -4.99 3.53 -20.06
N TYR A 59 -5.47 4.30 -21.06
CA TYR A 59 -6.20 5.56 -20.79
C TYR A 59 -7.56 5.30 -20.14
N GLY A 60 -8.32 4.31 -20.64
CA GLY A 60 -9.60 3.93 -20.04
C GLY A 60 -9.46 3.48 -18.59
N ALA A 61 -8.45 2.66 -18.29
CA ALA A 61 -8.19 2.20 -16.93
C ALA A 61 -7.87 3.34 -15.96
N MET A 62 -7.00 4.29 -16.35
CA MET A 62 -6.64 5.43 -15.48
C MET A 62 -7.83 6.34 -15.14
N LEU A 63 -8.75 6.55 -16.09
CA LEU A 63 -9.97 7.32 -15.83
C LEU A 63 -10.88 6.60 -14.82
N MET A 64 -11.06 5.30 -14.97
CA MET A 64 -11.88 4.50 -14.06
C MET A 64 -11.27 4.42 -12.66
N GLU A 65 -9.95 4.28 -12.53
CA GLU A 65 -9.27 4.30 -11.24
C GLU A 65 -9.42 5.65 -10.53
N SER A 66 -9.27 6.75 -11.28
CA SER A 66 -9.45 8.11 -10.74
C SER A 66 -10.88 8.33 -10.24
N PHE A 67 -11.88 7.80 -10.97
CA PHE A 67 -13.27 7.84 -10.54
C PHE A 67 -13.50 7.04 -9.25
N VAL A 68 -12.96 5.82 -9.14
CA VAL A 68 -13.05 5.00 -7.93
C VAL A 68 -12.38 5.69 -6.73
N ALA A 69 -11.22 6.34 -6.93
CA ALA A 69 -10.55 7.08 -5.87
C ALA A 69 -11.41 8.23 -5.32
N ILE A 70 -12.10 8.97 -6.19
CA ILE A 70 -13.04 10.03 -5.78
C ILE A 70 -14.21 9.43 -5.00
N MET A 71 -14.79 8.33 -5.49
CA MET A 71 -15.88 7.63 -4.80
C MET A 71 -15.47 7.16 -3.41
N ALA A 72 -14.24 6.66 -3.26
CA ALA A 72 -13.72 6.22 -1.97
C ALA A 72 -13.55 7.38 -0.97
N LEU A 73 -13.07 8.54 -1.45
CA LEU A 73 -12.98 9.74 -0.62
C LEU A 73 -14.35 10.23 -0.16
N VAL A 74 -15.33 10.23 -1.06
CA VAL A 74 -16.72 10.60 -0.74
C VAL A 74 -17.29 9.62 0.30
N ALA A 75 -17.15 8.32 0.08
CA ALA A 75 -17.63 7.28 0.99
C ALA A 75 -17.03 7.43 2.40
N ALA A 76 -15.72 7.66 2.50
CA ALA A 76 -15.06 7.92 3.78
C ALA A 76 -15.56 9.20 4.45
N SER A 77 -15.84 10.26 3.67
CA SER A 77 -16.30 11.56 4.21
C SER A 77 -17.72 11.55 4.77
N ILE A 78 -18.52 10.52 4.43
CA ILE A 78 -19.92 10.37 4.89
C ILE A 78 -19.98 9.70 6.27
N ILE A 79 -18.96 8.93 6.64
CA ILE A 79 -18.89 8.26 7.94
C ILE A 79 -18.65 9.31 9.02
N GLU A 80 -19.43 9.24 10.09
CA GLU A 80 -19.26 10.13 11.23
C GLU A 80 -17.87 9.92 11.87
N PRO A 81 -17.12 10.99 12.21
CA PRO A 81 -15.76 10.85 12.73
C PRO A 81 -15.62 9.91 13.93
N GLY A 82 -16.58 9.90 14.86
CA GLY A 82 -16.57 9.01 16.01
C GLY A 82 -16.60 7.53 15.61
N LEU A 83 -17.52 7.17 14.70
CA LEU A 83 -17.59 5.82 14.14
C LEU A 83 -16.34 5.48 13.31
N TYR A 84 -15.84 6.42 12.51
CA TYR A 84 -14.61 6.25 11.73
C TYR A 84 -13.42 5.87 12.62
N PHE A 85 -13.21 6.59 13.72
CA PHE A 85 -12.11 6.31 14.66
C PHE A 85 -12.33 5.05 15.49
N ALA A 86 -13.57 4.73 15.88
CA ALA A 86 -13.87 3.49 16.58
C ALA A 86 -13.56 2.26 15.72
N MET A 87 -13.90 2.31 14.42
CA MET A 87 -13.65 1.21 13.48
C MET A 87 -12.18 1.09 13.08
N ASN A 88 -11.51 2.22 12.85
CA ASN A 88 -10.18 2.22 12.23
C ASN A 88 -9.00 2.25 13.19
N THR A 89 -9.21 2.54 14.48
CA THR A 89 -8.12 2.51 15.45
C THR A 89 -7.83 1.06 15.89
N PRO A 90 -6.56 0.60 15.88
CA PRO A 90 -6.21 -0.72 16.39
C PRO A 90 -6.62 -0.92 17.86
N PRO A 91 -6.91 -2.16 18.31
CA PRO A 91 -7.32 -2.45 19.69
C PRO A 91 -6.38 -1.86 20.75
N ALA A 92 -5.06 -1.94 20.52
CA ALA A 92 -4.05 -1.34 21.38
C ALA A 92 -4.20 0.19 21.51
N GLY A 93 -4.63 0.88 20.46
CA GLY A 93 -4.89 2.32 20.47
C GLY A 93 -6.20 2.70 21.16
N LEU A 94 -7.15 1.77 21.27
CA LEU A 94 -8.40 1.95 22.00
C LEU A 94 -8.30 1.50 23.48
N GLY A 95 -7.21 0.84 23.86
CA GLY A 95 -7.05 0.25 25.19
C GLY A 95 -7.88 -1.02 25.42
N ILE A 96 -8.24 -1.71 24.34
CA ILE A 96 -9.15 -2.87 24.37
C ILE A 96 -8.43 -4.15 23.92
N THR A 97 -8.91 -5.28 24.43
CA THR A 97 -8.57 -6.61 23.91
C THR A 97 -9.81 -7.19 23.26
N MET A 98 -9.75 -7.44 21.95
CA MET A 98 -10.89 -8.00 21.22
C MET A 98 -11.13 -9.45 21.65
N PRO A 99 -12.39 -9.87 21.87
CA PRO A 99 -12.69 -11.27 22.07
C PRO A 99 -12.46 -12.06 20.78
N ASN A 100 -12.28 -13.39 20.89
CA ASN A 100 -12.06 -14.24 19.73
C ASN A 100 -13.37 -14.43 18.93
N LEU A 101 -13.63 -13.52 17.99
CA LEU A 101 -14.84 -13.53 17.17
C LEU A 101 -14.94 -14.80 16.28
N HIS A 102 -13.85 -15.55 16.05
CA HIS A 102 -13.91 -16.81 15.28
C HIS A 102 -14.62 -17.94 16.02
N GLU A 103 -14.79 -17.84 17.35
CA GLU A 103 -15.53 -18.80 18.16
C GLU A 103 -17.03 -18.48 18.27
N LEU A 104 -17.49 -17.41 17.59
CA LEU A 104 -18.92 -17.10 17.50
C LEU A 104 -19.67 -18.23 16.79
N GLY A 105 -20.81 -18.62 17.38
CA GLY A 105 -21.58 -19.79 16.95
C GLY A 105 -21.25 -21.07 17.70
N GLY A 106 -20.22 -21.07 18.56
CA GLY A 106 -19.90 -22.15 19.50
C GLY A 106 -20.51 -21.98 20.89
N GLU A 107 -20.13 -22.85 21.82
CA GLU A 107 -20.61 -22.87 23.22
C GLU A 107 -20.34 -21.55 23.97
N ASN A 108 -19.28 -20.83 23.59
CA ASN A 108 -18.85 -19.58 24.20
C ASN A 108 -19.57 -18.32 23.66
N THR A 109 -20.55 -18.45 22.78
CA THR A 109 -21.16 -17.31 22.07
C THR A 109 -21.70 -16.24 23.04
N ALA A 110 -22.39 -16.64 24.11
CA ALA A 110 -22.94 -15.69 25.07
C ALA A 110 -21.84 -14.87 25.78
N MET A 111 -20.74 -15.54 26.18
CA MET A 111 -19.60 -14.90 26.81
C MET A 111 -18.89 -13.93 25.85
N ILE A 112 -18.70 -14.33 24.58
CA ILE A 112 -18.06 -13.48 23.56
C ILE A 112 -18.90 -12.23 23.30
N MET A 113 -20.23 -12.36 23.21
CA MET A 113 -21.12 -11.22 23.01
C MET A 113 -21.16 -10.27 24.22
N ASP A 114 -20.99 -10.79 25.43
CA ASP A 114 -20.89 -9.96 26.65
C ASP A 114 -19.57 -9.19 26.69
N GLN A 115 -18.45 -9.88 26.44
CA GLN A 115 -17.13 -9.26 26.30
C GLN A 115 -17.13 -8.19 25.20
N LEU A 116 -17.82 -8.45 24.09
CA LEU A 116 -17.89 -7.50 22.99
C LEU A 116 -18.62 -6.22 23.40
N LYS A 117 -19.70 -6.29 24.20
CA LYS A 117 -20.38 -5.11 24.71
C LYS A 117 -19.45 -4.27 25.58
N ASP A 118 -18.73 -4.90 26.51
CA ASP A 118 -17.77 -4.22 27.39
C ASP A 118 -16.67 -3.53 26.58
N VAL A 119 -16.13 -4.24 25.58
CA VAL A 119 -15.12 -3.72 24.66
C VAL A 119 -15.66 -2.53 23.85
N THR A 120 -16.92 -2.58 23.41
CA THR A 120 -17.56 -1.47 22.68
C THR A 120 -17.80 -0.26 23.57
N VAL A 121 -18.19 -0.46 24.83
CA VAL A 121 -18.33 0.64 25.80
C VAL A 121 -16.99 1.34 26.03
N HIS A 122 -15.92 0.57 26.23
CA HIS A 122 -14.58 1.14 26.38
C HIS A 122 -14.15 1.87 25.10
N ALA A 123 -14.31 1.27 23.92
CA ALA A 123 -13.96 1.91 22.65
C ALA A 123 -14.68 3.26 22.45
N ALA A 124 -16.00 3.31 22.73
CA ALA A 124 -16.78 4.54 22.64
C ALA A 124 -16.29 5.61 23.62
N ALA A 125 -15.97 5.24 24.85
CA ALA A 125 -15.43 6.14 25.86
C ALA A 125 -14.05 6.70 25.45
N THR A 126 -13.17 5.85 24.94
CA THR A 126 -11.84 6.26 24.46
C THR A 126 -11.95 7.23 23.28
N VAL A 127 -12.79 6.94 22.28
CA VAL A 127 -12.99 7.85 21.13
C VAL A 127 -13.64 9.17 21.57
N SER A 128 -14.60 9.10 22.51
CA SER A 128 -15.22 10.29 23.10
C SER A 128 -14.22 11.17 23.85
N SER A 129 -13.22 10.58 24.50
CA SER A 129 -12.12 11.34 25.13
C SER A 129 -11.28 12.14 24.14
N TRP A 130 -11.30 11.79 22.85
CA TRP A 130 -10.61 12.52 21.79
C TRP A 130 -11.44 13.68 21.21
N GLY A 131 -12.64 13.90 21.74
CA GLY A 131 -13.54 14.97 21.30
C GLY A 131 -14.49 14.59 20.17
N PHE A 132 -14.66 13.30 19.88
CA PHE A 132 -15.65 12.81 18.91
C PHE A 132 -16.82 12.15 19.60
N VAL A 133 -18.04 12.62 19.32
CA VAL A 133 -19.24 12.02 19.91
C VAL A 133 -19.52 10.68 19.24
N ILE A 134 -19.56 9.60 20.02
CA ILE A 134 -20.02 8.28 19.58
C ILE A 134 -20.51 7.48 20.79
N SER A 135 -21.69 6.88 20.69
CA SER A 135 -22.23 6.01 21.73
C SER A 135 -21.90 4.53 21.48
N PRO A 136 -21.86 3.69 22.53
CA PRO A 136 -21.72 2.24 22.37
C PRO A 136 -22.84 1.65 21.51
N ASP A 137 -24.07 2.14 21.66
CA ASP A 137 -25.24 1.69 20.92
C ASP A 137 -25.12 1.97 19.42
N GLU A 138 -24.60 3.14 19.02
CA GLU A 138 -24.34 3.44 17.60
C GLU A 138 -23.31 2.50 16.97
N ILE A 139 -22.26 2.14 17.71
CA ILE A 139 -21.23 1.19 17.26
C ILE A 139 -21.85 -0.20 17.07
N LEU A 140 -22.61 -0.69 18.07
CA LEU A 140 -23.28 -1.99 18.02
C LEU A 140 -24.36 -2.04 16.93
N GLN A 141 -25.13 -0.97 16.78
CA GLN A 141 -26.17 -0.87 15.77
C GLN A 141 -25.56 -0.84 14.37
N THR A 142 -24.47 -0.10 14.15
CA THR A 142 -23.76 -0.13 12.87
C THR A 142 -23.28 -1.53 12.52
N ALA A 143 -22.69 -2.26 13.48
CA ALA A 143 -22.26 -3.65 13.28
C ALA A 143 -23.43 -4.55 12.87
N LYS A 144 -24.56 -4.42 13.57
CA LYS A 144 -25.79 -5.14 13.25
C LYS A 144 -26.32 -4.79 11.84
N ASP A 145 -26.33 -3.51 11.47
CA ASP A 145 -26.84 -3.05 10.19
C ASP A 145 -26.00 -3.56 9.01
N ILE A 146 -24.67 -3.65 9.17
CA ILE A 146 -23.78 -4.23 8.16
C ILE A 146 -23.70 -5.77 8.22
N GLY A 147 -24.40 -6.41 9.14
CA GLY A 147 -24.43 -7.87 9.28
C GLY A 147 -23.13 -8.48 9.82
N GLU A 148 -22.38 -7.74 10.63
CA GLU A 148 -21.12 -8.19 11.24
C GLU A 148 -21.23 -8.20 12.77
N PRO A 149 -20.50 -9.09 13.48
CA PRO A 149 -20.55 -9.09 14.93
C PRO A 149 -19.97 -7.81 15.51
N SER A 150 -18.96 -7.21 14.87
CA SER A 150 -18.34 -5.96 15.30
C SER A 150 -17.76 -5.17 14.14
N VAL A 151 -17.83 -3.84 14.26
CA VAL A 151 -17.08 -2.87 13.42
C VAL A 151 -15.71 -2.53 14.01
N LEU A 152 -15.43 -2.89 15.26
CA LEU A 152 -14.14 -2.63 15.89
C LEU A 152 -13.06 -3.52 15.28
N ASN A 153 -11.81 -3.05 15.30
CA ASN A 153 -10.65 -3.76 14.74
C ASN A 153 -10.77 -4.03 13.23
N ARG A 154 -11.53 -3.21 12.49
CA ARG A 154 -11.60 -3.25 11.03
C ARG A 154 -10.86 -2.06 10.43
N ALA A 155 -9.58 -1.96 10.78
CA ALA A 155 -8.72 -0.88 10.33
C ALA A 155 -8.39 -0.98 8.83
N GLY A 156 -8.59 0.12 8.10
CA GLY A 156 -8.13 0.24 6.73
C GLY A 156 -9.08 1.01 5.81
N GLY A 157 -8.60 1.28 4.60
CA GLY A 157 -9.41 1.92 3.57
C GLY A 157 -10.58 1.04 3.11
N ALA A 158 -10.40 -0.29 3.08
CA ALA A 158 -11.41 -1.22 2.57
C ALA A 158 -12.67 -1.30 3.45
N PRO A 159 -12.58 -1.53 4.78
CA PRO A 159 -13.76 -1.57 5.62
C PRO A 159 -14.45 -0.20 5.67
N THR A 160 -13.67 0.88 5.67
CA THR A 160 -14.16 2.27 5.58
C THR A 160 -14.96 2.49 4.30
N LEU A 161 -14.43 2.09 3.14
CA LEU A 161 -15.11 2.18 1.86
C LEU A 161 -16.42 1.38 1.88
N ALA A 162 -16.38 0.15 2.35
CA ALA A 162 -17.54 -0.74 2.39
C ALA A 162 -18.66 -0.19 3.29
N VAL A 163 -18.34 0.30 4.48
CA VAL A 163 -19.31 0.94 5.37
C VAL A 163 -19.91 2.19 4.71
N GLY A 164 -19.06 3.06 4.14
CA GLY A 164 -19.52 4.29 3.49
C GLY A 164 -20.43 4.02 2.29
N ILE A 165 -20.06 3.07 1.42
CA ILE A 165 -20.91 2.64 0.30
C ILE A 165 -22.22 2.05 0.82
N ALA A 166 -22.19 1.21 1.85
CA ALA A 166 -23.39 0.59 2.42
C ALA A 166 -24.37 1.64 2.96
N MET A 167 -23.88 2.66 3.67
CA MET A 167 -24.69 3.78 4.16
C MET A 167 -25.37 4.59 3.05
N VAL A 168 -24.71 4.72 1.90
CA VAL A 168 -25.25 5.45 0.73
C VAL A 168 -26.21 4.58 -0.06
N PHE A 169 -25.80 3.36 -0.39
CA PHE A 169 -26.54 2.49 -1.31
C PHE A 169 -27.81 1.95 -0.66
N HIS A 170 -27.81 1.70 0.64
CA HIS A 170 -29.04 1.33 1.34
C HIS A 170 -30.12 2.43 1.25
N LYS A 171 -29.73 3.71 1.19
CA LYS A 171 -30.67 4.84 1.03
C LYS A 171 -31.18 5.00 -0.41
N ILE A 172 -30.35 4.72 -1.41
CA ILE A 172 -30.65 4.94 -2.83
C ILE A 172 -31.31 3.70 -3.46
N LEU A 173 -30.88 2.51 -3.06
CA LEU A 173 -31.31 1.21 -3.55
C LEU A 173 -31.78 0.35 -2.36
N PRO A 174 -32.97 0.65 -1.80
CA PRO A 174 -33.49 -0.03 -0.60
C PRO A 174 -33.93 -1.48 -0.87
N ALA A 175 -33.77 -1.98 -2.10
CA ALA A 175 -34.05 -3.37 -2.46
C ALA A 175 -33.09 -4.37 -1.77
N ALA A 176 -31.97 -3.89 -1.23
CA ALA A 176 -31.04 -4.68 -0.44
C ALA A 176 -30.73 -3.98 0.89
N ASP A 177 -30.49 -4.79 1.93
CA ASP A 177 -30.12 -4.29 3.24
C ASP A 177 -28.68 -3.76 3.26
N MET A 178 -28.34 -3.05 4.33
CA MET A 178 -27.02 -2.45 4.51
C MET A 178 -25.93 -3.54 4.61
N GLY A 179 -26.26 -4.72 5.13
CA GLY A 179 -25.36 -5.87 5.19
C GLY A 179 -24.96 -6.38 3.81
N PHE A 180 -25.90 -6.53 2.89
CA PHE A 180 -25.62 -6.90 1.51
C PHE A 180 -24.68 -5.90 0.85
N TRP A 181 -24.95 -4.60 0.97
CA TRP A 181 -24.10 -3.57 0.36
C TRP A 181 -22.71 -3.49 0.97
N TYR A 182 -22.60 -3.73 2.28
CA TYR A 182 -21.31 -3.84 2.95
C TYR A 182 -20.49 -5.02 2.44
N HIS A 183 -21.06 -6.23 2.41
CA HIS A 183 -20.38 -7.43 1.92
C HIS A 183 -20.06 -7.33 0.43
N PHE A 184 -20.92 -6.70 -0.36
CA PHE A 184 -20.63 -6.36 -1.75
C PHE A 184 -19.41 -5.43 -1.86
N GLY A 185 -19.35 -4.38 -1.04
CA GLY A 185 -18.23 -3.44 -1.00
C GLY A 185 -16.92 -4.11 -0.62
N ILE A 186 -16.90 -4.95 0.41
CA ILE A 186 -15.70 -5.72 0.81
C ILE A 186 -15.32 -6.73 -0.26
N LEU A 187 -16.27 -7.45 -0.85
CA LEU A 187 -15.98 -8.42 -1.92
C LEU A 187 -15.37 -7.73 -3.13
N PHE A 188 -15.96 -6.60 -3.55
CA PHE A 188 -15.45 -5.79 -4.65
C PHE A 188 -14.00 -5.35 -4.40
N GLU A 189 -13.70 -4.87 -3.20
CA GLU A 189 -12.36 -4.44 -2.83
C GLU A 189 -11.37 -5.62 -2.75
N ALA A 190 -11.79 -6.75 -2.19
CA ALA A 190 -10.98 -7.96 -2.13
C ALA A 190 -10.65 -8.47 -3.55
N LEU A 191 -11.62 -8.45 -4.47
CA LEU A 191 -11.40 -8.80 -5.88
C LEU A 191 -10.42 -7.83 -6.56
N PHE A 192 -10.50 -6.54 -6.24
CA PHE A 192 -9.56 -5.54 -6.72
C PHE A 192 -8.13 -5.82 -6.22
N ILE A 193 -7.95 -6.09 -4.93
CA ILE A 193 -6.65 -6.50 -4.36
C ILE A 193 -6.12 -7.77 -5.03
N LEU A 194 -6.96 -8.80 -5.18
CA LEU A 194 -6.54 -10.07 -5.79
C LEU A 194 -6.10 -9.87 -7.25
N THR A 195 -6.78 -9.02 -8.00
CA THR A 195 -6.40 -8.67 -9.37
C THR A 195 -5.07 -7.91 -9.42
N ALA A 196 -4.89 -6.94 -8.51
CA ALA A 196 -3.63 -6.21 -8.38
C ALA A 196 -2.47 -7.15 -7.99
N LEU A 197 -2.72 -8.13 -7.12
CA LEU A 197 -1.76 -9.13 -6.70
C LEU A 197 -1.39 -10.09 -7.85
N ASP A 198 -2.34 -10.51 -8.68
CA ASP A 198 -2.06 -11.29 -9.89
C ASP A 198 -1.15 -10.51 -10.84
N ALA A 199 -1.55 -9.28 -11.20
CA ALA A 199 -0.75 -8.42 -12.07
C ALA A 199 0.64 -8.12 -11.49
N GLY A 200 0.72 -7.86 -10.18
CA GLY A 200 1.95 -7.66 -9.42
C GLY A 200 2.86 -8.89 -9.45
N THR A 201 2.30 -10.09 -9.21
CA THR A 201 3.09 -11.33 -9.23
C THR A 201 3.59 -11.66 -10.63
N ARG A 202 2.79 -11.41 -11.67
CA ARG A 202 3.19 -11.59 -13.07
C ARG A 202 4.32 -10.64 -13.46
N SER A 203 4.19 -9.35 -13.11
CA SER A 203 5.25 -8.37 -13.37
C SER A 203 6.52 -8.69 -12.57
N GLY A 204 6.38 -9.05 -11.29
CA GLY A 204 7.47 -9.44 -10.41
C GLY A 204 8.21 -10.69 -10.88
N ARG A 205 7.51 -11.69 -11.41
CA ARG A 205 8.11 -12.85 -12.08
C ARG A 205 9.03 -12.38 -13.22
N PHE A 206 8.54 -11.54 -14.14
CA PHE A 206 9.36 -11.09 -15.26
C PHE A 206 10.58 -10.29 -14.80
N MET A 207 10.43 -9.42 -13.81
CA MET A 207 11.53 -8.65 -13.24
C MET A 207 12.58 -9.56 -12.57
N LEU A 208 12.14 -10.58 -11.83
CA LEU A 208 13.03 -11.54 -11.19
C LEU A 208 13.77 -12.40 -12.23
N GLN A 209 13.07 -12.85 -13.27
CA GLN A 209 13.66 -13.57 -14.40
C GLN A 209 14.70 -12.70 -15.13
N ASP A 210 14.41 -11.42 -15.37
CA ASP A 210 15.34 -10.48 -16.01
C ASP A 210 16.58 -10.23 -15.13
N LEU A 211 16.40 -10.08 -13.82
CA LEU A 211 17.49 -9.91 -12.85
C LEU A 211 18.40 -11.14 -12.78
N LEU A 212 17.83 -12.31 -12.51
CA LEU A 212 18.57 -13.57 -12.42
C LEU A 212 19.17 -13.97 -13.77
N GLY A 213 18.50 -13.60 -14.86
CA GLY A 213 18.94 -13.78 -16.23
C GLY A 213 20.29 -13.15 -16.55
N ASN A 214 20.69 -12.11 -15.82
CA ASN A 214 22.00 -11.48 -15.99
C ASN A 214 23.15 -12.36 -15.46
N PHE A 215 22.86 -13.28 -14.54
CA PHE A 215 23.81 -14.26 -14.02
C PHE A 215 23.66 -15.62 -14.72
N ILE A 216 22.42 -16.02 -15.00
CA ILE A 216 22.07 -17.30 -15.65
C ILE A 216 21.21 -17.01 -16.87
N PRO A 217 21.79 -16.91 -18.09
CA PRO A 217 21.07 -16.49 -19.30
C PRO A 217 19.80 -17.30 -19.63
N TYR A 218 19.74 -18.57 -19.20
CA TYR A 218 18.56 -19.42 -19.36
C TYR A 218 17.30 -18.82 -18.70
N LEU A 219 17.44 -18.08 -17.60
CA LEU A 219 16.30 -17.53 -16.86
C LEU A 219 15.60 -16.37 -17.58
N LYS A 220 16.22 -15.77 -18.60
CA LYS A 220 15.60 -14.75 -19.47
C LYS A 220 14.52 -15.33 -20.39
N LYS A 221 14.48 -16.65 -20.58
CA LYS A 221 13.51 -17.32 -21.44
C LYS A 221 12.13 -17.30 -20.79
N THR A 222 11.28 -16.36 -21.20
CA THR A 222 9.93 -16.18 -20.66
C THR A 222 8.95 -17.29 -21.10
N ASP A 223 9.28 -17.98 -22.19
CA ASP A 223 8.57 -19.13 -22.77
C ASP A 223 8.94 -20.47 -22.09
N SER A 224 10.05 -20.52 -21.34
CA SER A 224 10.44 -21.73 -20.62
C SER A 224 9.58 -21.95 -19.38
N PHE A 225 8.98 -23.14 -19.29
CA PHE A 225 8.24 -23.58 -18.10
C PHE A 225 9.11 -23.55 -16.83
N ILE A 226 10.33 -24.08 -16.90
CA ILE A 226 11.24 -24.16 -15.73
C ILE A 226 11.64 -22.76 -15.25
N ALA A 227 12.05 -21.89 -16.18
CA ALA A 227 12.41 -20.51 -15.83
C ALA A 227 11.20 -19.75 -15.27
N GLY A 228 10.02 -20.00 -15.83
CA GLY A 228 8.76 -19.46 -15.32
C GLY A 228 8.43 -19.92 -13.91
N VAL A 229 8.55 -21.22 -13.61
CA VAL A 229 8.31 -21.77 -12.26
C VAL A 229 9.29 -21.20 -11.25
N ILE A 230 10.59 -21.13 -11.56
CA ILE A 230 11.59 -20.55 -10.66
C ILE A 230 11.29 -19.07 -10.40
N GLY A 231 10.98 -18.30 -11.45
CA GLY A 231 10.63 -16.89 -11.33
C GLY A 231 9.36 -16.67 -10.50
N THR A 232 8.32 -17.47 -10.72
CA THR A 232 7.07 -17.39 -9.95
C THR A 232 7.30 -17.80 -8.50
N ALA A 233 7.91 -18.95 -8.25
CA ALA A 233 8.15 -19.46 -6.89
C ALA A 233 9.03 -18.49 -6.09
N GLY A 234 10.07 -17.94 -6.71
CA GLY A 234 10.91 -16.92 -6.09
C GLY A 234 10.13 -15.63 -5.79
N CYS A 235 9.34 -15.13 -6.74
CA CYS A 235 8.54 -13.92 -6.55
C CYS A 235 7.49 -14.11 -5.43
N VAL A 236 6.75 -15.21 -5.47
CA VAL A 236 5.73 -15.56 -4.46
C VAL A 236 6.36 -15.81 -3.09
N GLY A 237 7.53 -16.45 -3.03
CA GLY A 237 8.26 -16.63 -1.78
C GLY A 237 8.68 -15.28 -1.16
N LEU A 238 9.18 -14.34 -1.98
CA LEU A 238 9.62 -13.03 -1.50
C LEU A 238 8.46 -12.20 -0.93
N TRP A 239 7.37 -12.01 -1.69
CA TRP A 239 6.25 -11.23 -1.18
C TRP A 239 5.44 -11.99 -0.13
N GLY A 240 5.35 -13.33 -0.23
CA GLY A 240 4.69 -14.19 0.75
C GLY A 240 5.37 -14.16 2.12
N TYR A 241 6.70 -14.02 2.16
CA TYR A 241 7.43 -13.77 3.41
C TYR A 241 7.03 -12.43 4.05
N LEU A 242 6.89 -11.36 3.26
CA LEU A 242 6.42 -10.07 3.77
C LEU A 242 4.98 -10.16 4.30
N LEU A 243 4.09 -10.90 3.60
CA LEU A 243 2.75 -11.16 4.10
C LEU A 243 2.78 -11.90 5.45
N TYR A 244 3.57 -12.95 5.56
CA TYR A 244 3.76 -13.68 6.82
C TYR A 244 4.24 -12.75 7.94
N GLN A 245 5.25 -11.91 7.68
CA GLN A 245 5.73 -10.91 8.65
C GLN A 245 4.62 -9.97 9.13
N GLY A 246 3.75 -9.53 8.22
CA GLY A 246 2.62 -8.66 8.57
C GLY A 246 1.54 -9.35 9.39
N VAL A 247 1.30 -10.65 9.16
CA VAL A 247 0.30 -11.45 9.89
C VAL A 247 0.76 -11.75 11.31
N VAL A 248 2.05 -12.03 11.51
CA VAL A 248 2.61 -12.33 12.84
C VAL A 248 2.99 -11.07 13.65
N ASP A 249 2.82 -9.87 13.08
CA ASP A 249 3.11 -8.62 13.77
C ASP A 249 1.98 -8.26 14.74
N PRO A 250 2.23 -8.21 16.07
CA PRO A 250 1.21 -7.85 17.04
C PRO A 250 0.74 -6.40 16.91
N LEU A 251 1.50 -5.52 16.24
CA LEU A 251 1.09 -4.14 15.96
C LEU A 251 0.23 -4.03 14.68
N GLY A 252 0.05 -5.13 13.95
CA GLY A 252 -0.69 -5.24 12.70
C GLY A 252 0.17 -4.96 11.47
N GLY A 253 0.04 -5.81 10.44
CA GLY A 253 0.82 -5.71 9.21
C GLY A 253 0.64 -4.40 8.43
N VAL A 254 -0.51 -3.72 8.57
CA VAL A 254 -0.70 -2.38 7.99
C VAL A 254 0.30 -1.38 8.60
N LYS A 255 0.51 -1.43 9.92
CA LYS A 255 1.39 -0.46 10.59
C LYS A 255 2.86 -0.66 10.20
N SER A 256 3.30 -1.91 10.05
CA SER A 256 4.70 -2.22 9.73
C SER A 256 5.01 -2.21 8.25
N LEU A 257 4.15 -2.75 7.38
CA LEU A 257 4.43 -2.91 5.95
C LEU A 257 3.96 -1.72 5.09
N TRP A 258 2.92 -1.00 5.50
CA TRP A 258 2.38 0.09 4.68
C TRP A 258 3.38 1.23 4.45
N PRO A 259 4.15 1.70 5.46
CA PRO A 259 5.19 2.69 5.20
C PRO A 259 6.19 2.19 4.15
N LEU A 260 6.61 0.93 4.25
CA LEU A 260 7.55 0.33 3.30
C LEU A 260 6.95 0.25 1.89
N PHE A 261 5.68 -0.15 1.77
CA PHE A 261 4.95 -0.15 0.51
C PHE A 261 4.94 1.24 -0.12
N GLY A 262 4.53 2.27 0.61
CA GLY A 262 4.47 3.61 0.06
C GLY A 262 5.84 4.22 -0.26
N ILE A 263 6.86 3.98 0.57
CA ILE A 263 8.25 4.34 0.27
C ILE A 263 8.68 3.70 -1.05
N SER A 264 8.51 2.39 -1.19
CA SER A 264 8.92 1.65 -2.39
C SER A 264 8.23 2.17 -3.66
N ASN A 265 6.94 2.48 -3.57
CA ASN A 265 6.17 3.00 -4.69
C ASN A 265 6.60 4.41 -5.10
N GLN A 266 6.84 5.33 -4.16
CA GLN A 266 7.32 6.68 -4.50
C GLN A 266 8.74 6.66 -5.07
N MET A 267 9.59 5.80 -4.53
CA MET A 267 10.94 5.57 -5.03
C MET A 267 10.95 5.08 -6.47
N LEU A 268 10.06 4.14 -6.78
CA LEU A 268 9.87 3.63 -8.12
C LEU A 268 9.32 4.69 -9.08
N ALA A 269 8.38 5.53 -8.62
CA ALA A 269 7.90 6.68 -9.39
C ALA A 269 9.04 7.66 -9.72
N ALA A 270 9.91 7.94 -8.76
CA ALA A 270 11.08 8.80 -8.99
C ALA A 270 12.01 8.20 -10.06
N VAL A 271 12.25 6.89 -10.04
CA VAL A 271 13.03 6.19 -11.08
C VAL A 271 12.38 6.34 -12.45
N ALA A 272 11.06 6.18 -12.56
CA ALA A 272 10.34 6.35 -13.81
C ALA A 272 10.46 7.79 -14.37
N LEU A 273 10.36 8.80 -13.50
CA LEU A 273 10.52 10.20 -13.89
C LEU A 273 11.96 10.55 -14.31
N VAL A 274 12.96 9.95 -13.64
CA VAL A 274 14.37 10.06 -14.04
C VAL A 274 14.58 9.44 -15.43
N LEU A 275 14.02 8.26 -15.67
CA LEU A 275 14.05 7.63 -16.99
C LEU A 275 13.40 8.52 -18.05
N GLY A 276 12.22 9.06 -17.78
CA GLY A 276 11.53 10.00 -18.67
C GLY A 276 12.38 11.24 -18.98
N THR A 277 13.08 11.77 -17.97
CA THR A 277 14.03 12.88 -18.14
C THR A 277 15.16 12.51 -19.09
N VAL A 278 15.77 11.33 -18.91
CA VAL A 278 16.84 10.84 -19.80
C VAL A 278 16.33 10.68 -21.23
N ILE A 279 15.14 10.13 -21.42
CA ILE A 279 14.51 9.95 -22.75
C ILE A 279 14.32 11.31 -23.43
N LEU A 280 13.72 12.30 -22.75
CA LEU A 280 13.51 13.64 -23.31
C LEU A 280 14.83 14.31 -23.75
N ILE A 281 15.91 14.12 -22.97
CA ILE A 281 17.24 14.64 -23.33
C ILE A 281 17.82 13.90 -24.54
N LYS A 282 17.64 12.58 -24.63
CA LYS A 282 18.07 11.77 -25.78
C LYS A 282 17.34 12.16 -27.07
N MET A 283 16.06 12.55 -26.97
CA MET A 283 15.22 13.08 -28.06
C MET A 283 15.46 14.57 -28.39
N LYS A 284 16.42 15.24 -27.72
CA LYS A 284 16.66 16.69 -27.87
C LYS A 284 15.48 17.60 -27.51
N ARG A 285 14.54 17.08 -26.72
CA ARG A 285 13.39 17.81 -26.17
C ARG A 285 13.70 18.42 -24.82
N THR A 286 14.91 18.97 -24.65
CA THR A 286 15.42 19.48 -23.36
C THR A 286 14.57 20.60 -22.78
N LYS A 287 13.84 21.36 -23.60
CA LYS A 287 12.89 22.39 -23.16
C LYS A 287 11.77 21.85 -22.26
N TYR A 288 11.42 20.56 -22.37
CA TYR A 288 10.28 19.95 -21.67
C TYR A 288 10.69 19.12 -20.45
N ILE A 289 11.98 19.04 -20.12
CA ILE A 289 12.47 18.17 -19.03
C ILE A 289 11.92 18.57 -17.65
N TRP A 290 11.47 19.82 -17.48
CA TRP A 290 10.88 20.28 -16.23
C TRP A 290 9.63 19.49 -15.84
N VAL A 291 8.89 18.96 -16.82
CA VAL A 291 7.68 18.14 -16.59
C VAL A 291 8.02 16.86 -15.83
N THR A 292 9.22 16.32 -16.00
CA THR A 292 9.67 15.11 -15.29
C THR A 292 10.60 15.43 -14.12
N VAL A 293 11.46 16.43 -14.25
CA VAL A 293 12.46 16.79 -13.23
C VAL A 293 11.82 17.40 -11.98
N ILE A 294 10.87 18.33 -12.12
CA ILE A 294 10.23 18.98 -10.96
C ILE A 294 9.54 17.95 -10.05
N PRO A 295 8.63 17.08 -10.57
CA PRO A 295 8.02 16.06 -9.72
C PRO A 295 9.03 15.04 -9.21
N ALA A 296 10.06 14.66 -10.00
CA ALA A 296 11.09 13.75 -9.52
C ALA A 296 11.85 14.31 -8.31
N VAL A 297 12.30 15.57 -8.40
CA VAL A 297 13.02 16.24 -7.31
C VAL A 297 12.12 16.36 -6.08
N TRP A 298 10.86 16.76 -6.25
CA TRP A 298 9.92 16.86 -5.14
C TRP A 298 9.69 15.51 -4.44
N LEU A 299 9.41 14.46 -5.21
CA LEU A 299 9.22 13.11 -4.67
C LEU A 299 10.46 12.60 -3.97
N LEU A 300 11.66 12.84 -4.53
CA LEU A 300 12.91 12.45 -3.90
C LEU A 300 13.15 13.17 -2.58
N ILE A 301 12.84 14.47 -2.50
CA ILE A 301 12.94 15.24 -1.25
C ILE A 301 11.99 14.66 -0.21
N CYS A 302 10.69 14.54 -0.54
CA CYS A 302 9.68 14.06 0.40
C CYS A 302 9.96 12.63 0.86
N THR A 303 10.28 11.73 -0.08
CA THR A 303 10.49 10.31 0.22
C THR A 303 11.77 10.11 1.01
N THR A 304 12.87 10.80 0.66
CA THR A 304 14.13 10.68 1.40
C THR A 304 14.03 11.31 2.79
N TRP A 305 13.28 12.41 2.93
CA TRP A 305 13.00 12.99 4.24
C TRP A 305 12.16 12.04 5.10
N ALA A 306 11.02 11.55 4.58
CA ALA A 306 10.16 10.62 5.32
C ALA A 306 10.92 9.35 5.74
N LEU A 307 11.78 8.84 4.84
CA LEU A 307 12.60 7.68 5.11
C LEU A 307 13.73 7.95 6.11
N GLY A 308 14.34 9.13 6.05
CA GLY A 308 15.30 9.58 7.05
C GLY A 308 14.68 9.64 8.45
N LEU A 309 13.46 10.16 8.57
CA LEU A 309 12.70 10.14 9.82
C LEU A 309 12.38 8.70 10.25
N LYS A 310 11.90 7.85 9.35
CA LYS A 310 11.59 6.45 9.68
C LYS A 310 12.81 5.60 10.00
N LEU A 311 13.98 5.91 9.47
CA LEU A 311 15.21 5.19 9.80
C LEU A 311 15.83 5.69 11.10
N LEU A 312 16.00 7.01 11.24
CA LEU A 312 16.94 7.59 12.20
C LEU A 312 16.28 8.38 13.34
N SER A 313 14.96 8.65 13.28
CA SER A 313 14.31 9.41 14.35
C SER A 313 14.24 8.61 15.64
N ASN A 314 14.62 9.26 16.75
CA ASN A 314 14.44 8.76 18.11
C ASN A 314 13.15 9.30 18.76
N ASP A 315 12.37 10.08 18.03
CA ASP A 315 11.07 10.57 18.50
C ASP A 315 10.06 9.40 18.53
N PRO A 316 9.47 9.07 19.69
CA PRO A 316 8.45 8.03 19.79
C PRO A 316 7.27 8.27 18.84
N GLN A 317 6.94 9.53 18.52
CA GLN A 317 5.85 9.88 17.59
C GLN A 317 6.19 9.57 16.13
N MET A 318 7.46 9.45 15.77
CA MET A 318 7.85 9.13 14.39
C MET A 318 7.88 7.62 14.15
N GLU A 319 7.87 6.82 15.21
CA GLU A 319 7.91 5.36 15.15
C GLU A 319 9.00 4.87 14.19
N GLY A 320 10.23 5.33 14.44
CA GLY A 320 11.39 4.97 13.63
C GLY A 320 11.71 3.48 13.77
N PHE A 321 12.11 2.83 12.68
CA PHE A 321 12.39 1.40 12.63
C PHE A 321 13.50 1.00 13.61
N PHE A 322 14.63 1.72 13.63
CA PHE A 322 15.70 1.43 14.59
C PHE A 322 15.30 1.78 16.02
N TYR A 323 14.53 2.86 16.21
CA TYR A 323 14.02 3.25 17.53
C TYR A 323 13.13 2.15 18.11
N LEU A 324 12.09 1.72 17.38
CA LEU A 324 11.19 0.65 17.81
C LEU A 324 11.93 -0.66 18.05
N ALA A 325 12.84 -1.05 17.16
CA ALA A 325 13.62 -2.27 17.34
C ALA A 325 14.45 -2.23 18.64
N ASN A 326 15.06 -1.09 18.96
CA ASN A 326 15.85 -0.92 20.18
C ASN A 326 14.96 -0.84 21.43
N GLU A 327 13.82 -0.15 21.34
CA GLU A 327 12.87 -0.01 22.45
C GLU A 327 12.30 -1.38 22.85
N TYR A 328 11.84 -2.18 21.89
CA TYR A 328 11.29 -3.51 22.17
C TYR A 328 12.37 -4.49 22.67
N LYS A 329 13.61 -4.38 22.18
CA LYS A 329 14.75 -5.11 22.76
C LYS A 329 14.99 -4.72 24.21
N ALA A 330 15.00 -3.43 24.51
CA ALA A 330 15.18 -2.94 25.87
C ALA A 330 14.04 -3.41 26.79
N LYS A 331 12.79 -3.42 26.31
CA LYS A 331 11.65 -3.95 27.07
C LYS A 331 11.76 -5.45 27.32
N ILE A 332 12.22 -6.25 26.35
CA ILE A 332 12.48 -7.69 26.55
C ILE A 332 13.55 -7.89 27.64
N LEU A 333 14.66 -7.14 27.58
CA LEU A 333 15.74 -7.23 28.55
C LEU A 333 15.32 -6.76 29.95
N ALA A 334 14.53 -5.70 30.04
CA ALA A 334 14.06 -5.13 31.30
C ALA A 334 12.94 -5.96 31.94
N GLY A 335 12.04 -6.55 31.14
CA GLY A 335 10.97 -7.41 31.62
C GLY A 335 11.45 -8.78 32.08
N GLY A 336 12.62 -9.24 31.61
CA GLY A 336 13.31 -10.40 32.17
C GLY A 336 12.41 -11.64 32.29
N ALA A 337 12.28 -12.17 33.51
CA ALA A 337 11.46 -13.36 33.82
C ALA A 337 9.96 -13.05 34.01
N ASP A 338 9.57 -11.77 34.08
CA ASP A 338 8.18 -11.35 34.29
C ASP A 338 7.34 -11.38 33.00
N LEU A 339 8.01 -11.48 31.84
CA LEU A 339 7.36 -11.62 30.55
C LEU A 339 7.08 -13.09 30.24
N THR A 340 5.88 -13.37 29.75
CA THR A 340 5.52 -14.68 29.22
C THR A 340 6.27 -14.98 27.92
N ALA A 341 6.42 -16.27 27.60
CA ALA A 341 7.04 -16.70 26.34
C ALA A 341 6.32 -16.13 25.10
N ALA A 342 4.99 -15.98 25.17
CA ALA A 342 4.19 -15.40 24.09
C ALA A 342 4.49 -13.90 23.90
N GLU A 343 4.60 -13.14 24.98
CA GLU A 343 4.96 -11.72 24.93
C GLU A 343 6.37 -11.53 24.35
N ILE A 344 7.34 -12.34 24.78
CA ILE A 344 8.70 -12.30 24.24
C ILE A 344 8.70 -12.61 22.73
N THR A 345 7.96 -13.63 22.28
CA THR A 345 7.83 -13.95 20.84
C THR A 345 7.21 -12.79 20.06
N ASN A 346 6.11 -12.22 20.55
CA ASN A 346 5.44 -11.06 19.92
C ASN A 346 6.38 -9.86 19.80
N MET A 347 7.12 -9.54 20.86
CA MET A 347 8.08 -8.44 20.84
C MET A 347 9.25 -8.72 19.90
N ASN A 348 9.72 -9.97 19.82
CA ASN A 348 10.74 -10.36 18.84
C ASN A 348 10.24 -10.24 17.39
N HIS A 349 8.97 -10.55 17.10
CA HIS A 349 8.39 -10.30 15.78
C HIS A 349 8.45 -8.82 15.41
N ILE A 350 8.08 -7.92 16.34
CA ILE A 350 8.20 -6.46 16.13
C ILE A 350 9.64 -6.07 15.82
N VAL A 351 10.61 -6.59 16.57
CA VAL A 351 12.04 -6.30 16.38
C VAL A 351 12.53 -6.75 15.01
N ILE A 352 12.22 -7.99 14.61
CA ILE A 352 12.63 -8.55 13.31
C ILE A 352 12.00 -7.77 12.16
N ASN A 353 10.72 -7.43 12.26
CA ASN A 353 10.00 -6.68 11.23
C ASN A 353 10.62 -5.29 11.05
N ASN A 354 10.93 -4.59 12.14
CA ASN A 354 11.56 -3.28 12.07
C ASN A 354 12.98 -3.33 11.47
N TYR A 355 13.80 -4.33 11.80
CA TYR A 355 15.09 -4.50 11.12
C TYR A 355 14.95 -4.84 9.65
N THR A 356 13.97 -5.68 9.29
CA THR A 356 13.68 -6.01 7.89
C THR A 356 13.29 -4.76 7.12
N ASN A 357 12.37 -3.96 7.66
CA ASN A 357 11.92 -2.70 7.09
C ASN A 357 13.07 -1.70 6.94
N ALA A 358 13.94 -1.57 7.95
CA ALA A 358 15.12 -0.71 7.87
C ALA A 358 16.10 -1.18 6.79
N GLY A 359 16.38 -2.48 6.72
CA GLY A 359 17.26 -3.07 5.71
C GLY A 359 16.75 -2.86 4.29
N LEU A 360 15.46 -3.14 4.04
CA LEU A 360 14.82 -2.93 2.74
C LEU A 360 14.78 -1.44 2.36
N SER A 361 14.51 -0.57 3.32
CA SER A 361 14.53 0.89 3.12
C SER A 361 15.90 1.41 2.69
N ILE A 362 16.96 0.95 3.34
CA ILE A 362 18.34 1.30 2.99
C ILE A 362 18.69 0.75 1.61
N LEU A 363 18.31 -0.50 1.32
CA LEU A 363 18.50 -1.10 0.00
C LEU A 363 17.83 -0.27 -1.10
N PHE A 364 16.57 0.13 -0.89
CA PHE A 364 15.85 0.95 -1.87
C PHE A 364 16.50 2.31 -2.08
N LEU A 365 16.98 2.99 -1.02
CA LEU A 365 17.76 4.22 -1.17
C LEU A 365 18.99 4.01 -2.04
N VAL A 366 19.78 2.99 -1.75
CA VAL A 366 21.01 2.71 -2.49
C VAL A 366 20.70 2.46 -3.96
N VAL A 367 19.68 1.64 -4.25
CA VAL A 367 19.28 1.32 -5.63
C VAL A 367 18.79 2.58 -6.36
N VAL A 368 17.89 3.36 -5.78
CA VAL A 368 17.31 4.55 -6.41
C VAL A 368 18.37 5.61 -6.68
N TYR A 369 19.21 5.93 -5.69
CA TYR A 369 20.27 6.92 -5.87
C TYR A 369 21.35 6.46 -6.84
N SER A 370 21.61 5.15 -6.92
CA SER A 370 22.47 4.59 -7.97
C SER A 370 21.87 4.80 -9.37
N ILE A 371 20.57 4.52 -9.54
CA ILE A 371 19.87 4.75 -10.81
C ILE A 371 19.86 6.23 -11.18
N ILE A 372 19.63 7.12 -10.22
CA ILE A 372 19.69 8.58 -10.43
C ILE A 372 21.08 8.99 -10.92
N PHE A 373 22.13 8.51 -10.24
CA PHE A 373 23.50 8.81 -10.62
C PHE A 373 23.81 8.37 -12.06
N TYR A 374 23.49 7.13 -12.43
CA TYR A 374 23.68 6.64 -13.81
C TYR A 374 22.77 7.35 -14.82
N GLY A 375 21.55 7.72 -14.41
CA GLY A 375 20.62 8.53 -15.20
C GLY A 375 21.20 9.90 -15.54
N ILE A 376 21.74 10.62 -14.55
CA ILE A 376 22.40 11.92 -14.73
C ILE A 376 23.60 11.77 -15.66
N ARG A 377 24.48 10.78 -15.45
CA ARG A 377 25.63 10.54 -16.33
C ARG A 377 25.20 10.30 -17.77
N THR A 378 24.16 9.49 -17.97
CA THR A 378 23.61 9.19 -19.29
C THR A 378 22.99 10.43 -19.94
N ALA A 379 22.22 11.21 -19.18
CA ALA A 379 21.65 12.48 -19.62
C ALA A 379 22.73 13.48 -20.05
N MET A 380 23.80 13.63 -19.26
CA MET A 380 24.92 14.52 -19.58
C MET A 380 25.65 14.08 -20.86
N LYS A 381 25.90 12.77 -21.02
CA LYS A 381 26.50 12.21 -22.24
C LYS A 381 25.61 12.45 -23.45
N ALA A 382 24.31 12.20 -23.33
CA ALA A 382 23.34 12.43 -24.38
C ALA A 382 23.24 13.91 -24.76
N ARG A 383 23.27 14.82 -23.78
CA ARG A 383 23.22 16.27 -24.01
C ARG A 383 24.41 16.79 -24.81
N LYS A 384 25.62 16.23 -24.61
CA LYS A 384 26.83 16.59 -25.37
C LYS A 384 26.76 16.18 -26.84
N ASN A 385 26.03 15.11 -27.17
CA ASN A 385 25.82 14.71 -28.56
C ASN A 385 24.84 15.70 -29.23
N PRO A 386 25.17 16.34 -30.37
CA PRO A 386 24.23 17.24 -31.04
C PRO A 386 23.04 16.51 -31.69
N LYS A 387 23.17 15.22 -32.00
CA LYS A 387 22.13 14.42 -32.66
C LYS A 387 21.25 13.70 -31.66
N GLU A 388 20.00 13.44 -32.06
CA GLU A 388 19.10 12.53 -31.36
C GLU A 388 19.75 11.17 -31.17
N SER A 389 19.62 10.60 -29.97
CA SER A 389 20.23 9.33 -29.56
C SER A 389 19.23 8.37 -28.94
N ALA A 390 17.94 8.72 -28.95
CA ALA A 390 16.86 7.80 -28.61
C ALA A 390 16.83 6.68 -29.66
N GLN A 391 16.68 5.45 -29.20
CA GLN A 391 16.59 4.27 -30.06
C GLN A 391 15.39 3.48 -29.58
N GLU A 392 14.50 3.18 -30.51
CA GLU A 392 13.40 2.25 -30.28
C GLU A 392 13.89 0.82 -30.54
N THR A 393 13.21 -0.15 -29.96
CA THR A 393 13.43 -1.56 -30.31
C THR A 393 13.09 -1.78 -31.78
N PRO A 394 13.83 -2.63 -32.51
CA PRO A 394 13.51 -2.95 -33.90
C PRO A 394 12.06 -3.44 -34.03
N TYR A 395 11.39 -3.03 -35.11
CA TYR A 395 10.04 -3.49 -35.42
C TYR A 395 10.01 -5.01 -35.55
N VAL A 396 9.09 -5.64 -34.82
CA VAL A 396 8.80 -7.07 -34.93
C VAL A 396 7.43 -7.21 -35.60
N PRO A 397 7.34 -7.86 -36.79
CA PRO A 397 6.06 -8.05 -37.44
C PRO A 397 5.17 -8.97 -36.61
N MET A 398 3.87 -8.65 -36.61
CA MET A 398 2.84 -9.48 -35.99
C MET A 398 2.87 -10.90 -36.57
N PRO A 399 2.78 -11.96 -35.74
CA PRO A 399 2.64 -13.32 -36.24
C PRO A 399 1.37 -13.45 -37.08
N LYS A 400 1.46 -14.15 -38.22
CA LYS A 400 0.39 -14.21 -39.24
C LYS A 400 -0.95 -14.78 -38.72
N ASP A 401 -0.92 -15.49 -37.59
CA ASP A 401 -2.08 -16.19 -37.04
C ASP A 401 -2.77 -15.44 -35.88
N VAL A 402 -2.30 -14.23 -35.53
CA VAL A 402 -2.93 -13.43 -34.48
C VAL A 402 -4.09 -12.63 -35.06
N LYS A 403 -5.33 -13.04 -34.75
CA LYS A 403 -6.52 -12.26 -35.05
C LYS A 403 -6.48 -10.96 -34.25
N ILE A 404 -6.34 -9.84 -34.95
CA ILE A 404 -6.45 -8.51 -34.37
C ILE A 404 -7.93 -8.31 -34.01
N SER A 405 -8.27 -8.16 -32.73
CA SER A 405 -9.62 -7.73 -32.34
C SER A 405 -9.77 -6.21 -32.55
N SER A 406 -9.42 -5.70 -33.73
CA SER A 406 -9.66 -4.30 -34.07
C SER A 406 -11.05 -4.15 -34.66
N GLY A 407 -12.05 -4.28 -33.79
CA GLY A 407 -13.46 -4.19 -34.13
C GLY A 407 -14.29 -3.68 -32.97
N HIS A 408 -13.88 -2.58 -32.34
CA HIS A 408 -14.73 -1.69 -31.56
C HIS A 408 -14.22 -0.25 -31.67
#